data_AF-A0A363TGU6-F1
#
_entry.id   AF-A0A363TGU6-F1
#
_cell.length_a   1.000
_cell.length_b   1.000
_cell.length_c   1.000
_cell.angle_alpha   90.00
_cell.angle_beta   90.00
_cell.angle_gamma   90.00
#
_symmetry.space_group_name_H-M   'P 1'
#
loop_
_entity.id
_entity.type
_entity.pdbx_description
1 polymer ?
#
loop_
_entity_poly.entity_id
_entity_poly.type
_entity_poly.pdbx_seq_one_letter_code
_entity_poly.pdbx_strand_id
1 'polypeptide(L)'
;MTWMILYADLIGGILGIAGSVVLATPLVSEIGERRQWEAFLDFLQRYSAQRPDHVKTPEEIAAEREIRDHFLTSRLGGYRRYRRTTMTGLALLLAAFAFMTLATGLRVVSE
;
A
#
# COMPACT_ATOMS: atom_id res chain seq x y z
N MET A 1 -26.36 -9.01 29.08
CA MET A 1 -24.95 -9.35 28.77
C MET A 1 -24.77 -9.85 27.35
N THR A 2 -25.62 -10.75 26.85
CA THR A 2 -25.53 -11.37 25.51
C THR A 2 -25.47 -10.35 24.36
N TRP A 3 -26.29 -9.30 24.39
CA TRP A 3 -26.27 -8.23 23.39
C TRP A 3 -24.94 -7.48 23.33
N MET A 4 -24.31 -7.24 24.48
CA MET A 4 -23.04 -6.50 24.57
C MET A 4 -21.88 -7.28 23.95
N ILE A 5 -21.86 -8.60 24.18
CA ILE A 5 -20.91 -9.53 23.56
C ILE A 5 -21.10 -9.57 22.04
N LEU A 6 -22.35 -9.62 21.58
CA LEU A 6 -22.69 -9.69 20.16
C LEU A 6 -22.28 -8.41 19.41
N TYR A 7 -22.48 -7.23 20.01
CA TYR A 7 -22.00 -5.98 19.44
C TYR A 7 -20.48 -5.87 19.42
N ALA A 8 -19.79 -6.33 20.47
CA ALA A 8 -18.32 -6.31 20.50
C ALA A 8 -17.70 -7.21 19.42
N ASP A 9 -18.26 -8.40 19.20
CA ASP A 9 -17.83 -9.30 18.12
C ASP A 9 -18.09 -8.70 16.73
N LEU A 10 -19.27 -8.11 16.51
CA LEU A 10 -19.63 -7.51 15.23
C LEU A 10 -18.69 -6.33 14.90
N ILE A 11 -18.46 -5.44 15.86
CA ILE A 11 -17.57 -4.29 15.69
C ILE A 11 -16.14 -4.76 15.47
N GLY A 12 -15.67 -5.73 16.26
CA GLY A 12 -14.35 -6.34 16.09
C GLY A 12 -14.17 -6.95 14.69
N GLY A 13 -15.15 -7.69 14.20
CA GLY A 13 -15.14 -8.28 12.86
C GLY A 13 -15.08 -7.23 11.74
N ILE A 14 -15.91 -6.19 11.80
CA ILE A 14 -15.92 -5.10 10.80
C ILE A 14 -14.59 -4.36 10.79
N LEU A 15 -14.04 -4.03 11.98
CA LEU A 15 -12.74 -3.37 12.09
C LEU A 15 -11.62 -4.26 11.57
N GLY A 16 -11.70 -5.57 11.79
CA GLY A 16 -10.76 -6.56 11.26
C GLY A 16 -10.73 -6.55 9.73
N ILE A 17 -11.90 -6.66 9.09
CA ILE A 17 -12.03 -6.63 7.63
C ILE A 17 -11.53 -5.29 7.07
N ALA A 18 -11.96 -4.18 7.66
CA ALA A 18 -11.54 -2.86 7.23
C ALA A 18 -10.02 -2.67 7.36
N GLY A 19 -9.42 -3.09 8.47
CA GLY A 19 -7.98 -3.05 8.69
C GLY A 19 -7.19 -3.87 7.66
N SER A 20 -7.66 -5.09 7.36
CA SER A 20 -7.05 -5.95 6.33
C SER A 20 -7.13 -5.35 4.93
N VAL A 21 -8.27 -4.76 4.53
CA VAL A 21 -8.42 -4.10 3.23
C VAL A 21 -7.51 -2.87 3.11
N VAL A 22 -7.46 -2.05 4.16
CA VAL A 22 -6.57 -0.88 4.22
C VAL A 22 -5.10 -1.31 4.08
N LEU A 23 -4.69 -2.40 4.72
CA LEU A 23 -3.34 -2.96 4.62
C LEU A 23 -3.04 -3.66 3.28
N ALA A 24 -4.04 -4.13 2.56
CA ALA A 24 -3.84 -4.70 1.23
C ALA A 24 -3.58 -3.62 0.16
N THR A 25 -4.18 -2.43 0.34
CA THR A 25 -4.03 -1.28 -0.57
C THR A 25 -2.58 -0.95 -0.93
N PRO A 26 -1.64 -0.83 0.04
CA PRO A 26 -0.24 -0.55 -0.27
C PRO A 26 0.42 -1.68 -1.10
N LEU A 27 0.11 -2.94 -0.82
CA LEU A 27 0.68 -4.05 -1.56
C LEU A 27 0.26 -3.99 -3.05
N VAL A 28 -1.01 -3.68 -3.30
CA VAL A 28 -1.56 -3.59 -4.66
C VAL A 28 -0.96 -2.44 -5.45
N SER A 29 -0.83 -1.25 -4.82
CA SER A 29 -0.22 -0.10 -5.50
C SER A 29 1.26 -0.31 -5.78
N GLU A 30 2.00 -0.96 -4.88
CA GLU A 30 3.42 -1.25 -5.11
C GLU A 30 3.62 -2.21 -6.29
N ILE A 31 2.78 -3.24 -6.43
CA ILE A 31 2.81 -4.17 -7.57
C ILE A 31 2.52 -3.43 -8.88
N GLY A 32 1.54 -2.53 -8.88
CA GLY A 32 1.20 -1.70 -10.05
C GLY A 32 2.35 -0.79 -10.47
N GLU A 33 2.95 -0.08 -9.51
CA GLU A 33 4.08 0.83 -9.74
C GLU A 33 5.32 0.09 -10.25
N ARG A 34 5.63 -1.10 -9.70
CA ARG A 34 6.74 -1.94 -10.18
C ARG A 34 6.56 -2.35 -11.63
N ARG A 35 5.36 -2.79 -12.02
CA ARG A 35 5.05 -3.16 -13.42
C ARG A 35 5.21 -1.99 -14.39
N GLN A 36 4.75 -0.80 -14.00
CA GLN A 36 4.91 0.40 -14.83
C GLN A 36 6.38 0.78 -15.01
N TRP A 37 7.17 0.66 -13.94
CA TRP A 37 8.61 0.92 -13.99
C TRP A 37 9.36 -0.07 -14.88
N GLU A 38 9.07 -1.37 -14.76
CA GLU A 38 9.63 -2.41 -15.62
C GLU A 38 9.29 -2.14 -17.09
N ALA A 39 8.02 -1.82 -17.40
CA ALA A 39 7.61 -1.47 -18.76
C ALA A 39 8.33 -0.23 -19.31
N PHE A 40 8.59 0.77 -18.45
CA PHE A 40 9.33 1.98 -18.84
C PHE A 40 10.81 1.68 -19.11
N LEU A 41 11.46 0.89 -18.26
CA LEU A 41 12.85 0.47 -18.48
C LEU A 41 12.99 -0.36 -19.76
N ASP A 42 12.06 -1.29 -20.00
CA ASP A 42 11.99 -2.07 -21.23
C ASP A 42 11.85 -1.16 -22.46
N PHE A 43 10.99 -0.14 -22.38
CA PHE A 43 10.83 0.84 -23.46
C PHE A 43 12.13 1.59 -23.75
N LEU A 44 12.79 2.11 -22.71
CA LEU A 44 14.07 2.81 -22.86
C LEU A 44 15.16 1.91 -23.45
N GLN A 45 15.23 0.65 -23.01
CA GLN A 45 16.20 -0.31 -23.50
C GLN A 45 15.94 -0.70 -24.96
N ARG A 46 14.68 -0.85 -25.37
CA ARG A 46 14.33 -1.11 -26.78
C ARG A 46 14.62 0.11 -27.65
N TYR A 47 14.34 1.32 -27.15
CA TYR A 47 14.60 2.55 -27.88
C TYR A 47 16.10 2.76 -28.12
N SER A 48 16.95 2.50 -27.11
CA SER A 48 18.40 2.58 -27.25
C SER A 48 18.95 1.46 -28.15
N ALA A 49 18.42 0.24 -28.06
CA ALA A 49 18.83 -0.88 -28.90
C ALA A 49 18.49 -0.68 -30.39
N GLN A 50 17.41 0.04 -30.71
CA GLN A 50 17.03 0.36 -32.09
C GLN A 50 17.93 1.42 -32.73
N ARG A 51 18.72 2.16 -31.94
CA ARG A 51 19.63 3.19 -32.44
C ARG A 51 21.00 3.13 -31.73
N PRO A 52 21.80 2.10 -32.00
CA PRO A 52 23.08 1.89 -31.32
C PRO A 52 24.09 3.04 -31.54
N ASP A 53 24.02 3.73 -32.68
CA ASP A 53 24.90 4.86 -33.03
C ASP A 53 24.28 6.24 -32.74
N HIS A 54 23.07 6.29 -32.19
CA HIS A 54 22.41 7.57 -31.88
C HIS A 54 22.95 8.15 -30.59
N VAL A 55 23.81 9.15 -30.75
CA VAL A 55 24.25 10.02 -29.65
C VAL A 55 23.03 10.82 -29.20
N LYS A 56 22.55 10.53 -27.98
CA LYS A 56 21.41 11.25 -27.40
C LYS A 56 21.66 12.75 -27.43
N THR A 57 20.67 13.51 -27.89
CA THR A 57 20.76 14.96 -27.85
C THR A 57 20.71 15.46 -26.39
N PRO A 58 21.23 16.66 -26.09
CA PRO A 58 21.10 17.26 -24.77
C PRO A 58 19.63 17.34 -24.30
N GLU A 59 18.70 17.54 -25.23
CA GLU A 59 17.26 17.58 -24.98
C GLU A 59 16.70 16.21 -24.58
N GLU A 60 17.10 15.13 -25.26
CA GLU A 60 16.69 13.76 -24.92
C GLU A 60 17.22 13.35 -23.53
N ILE A 61 18.46 13.73 -23.20
CA ILE A 61 19.05 13.48 -21.88
C ILE A 61 18.31 14.26 -20.79
N ALA A 62 17.91 15.50 -21.07
CA ALA A 62 17.13 16.31 -20.15
C ALA A 62 15.74 15.72 -19.90
N ALA A 63 15.04 15.29 -20.97
CA ALA A 63 13.73 14.66 -20.87
C ALA A 63 13.78 13.35 -20.06
N GLU A 64 14.80 12.51 -20.29
CA GLU A 64 14.97 11.26 -19.53
C GLU A 64 15.24 11.52 -18.04
N ARG A 65 16.04 12.54 -17.71
CA ARG A 65 16.29 12.95 -16.33
C ARG A 65 15.04 13.48 -15.66
N GLU A 66 14.26 14.31 -16.35
CA GLU A 66 13.01 14.87 -15.82
C GLU A 66 12.00 13.76 -15.52
N ILE A 67 11.83 12.81 -16.43
CA ILE A 67 10.94 11.65 -16.22
C ILE A 67 11.44 10.83 -15.02
N ARG A 68 12.74 10.53 -14.95
CA ARG A 68 13.32 9.77 -13.83
C ARG A 68 13.11 10.48 -12.49
N ASP A 69 13.37 11.78 -12.43
CA ASP A 69 13.24 12.56 -11.20
C ASP A 69 11.78 12.71 -10.78
N HIS A 70 10.85 12.83 -11.74
CA HIS A 70 9.41 12.76 -11.47
C HIS A 70 9.02 11.41 -10.85
N PHE A 71 9.50 10.30 -11.40
CA PHE A 71 9.27 8.97 -10.85
C PHE A 71 9.86 8.81 -9.44
N LEU A 72 11.09 9.27 -9.20
CA LEU A 72 11.73 9.25 -7.87
C LEU A 72 10.94 10.08 -6.85
N THR A 73 10.47 11.26 -7.26
CA THR A 73 9.67 12.14 -6.40
C THR A 73 8.31 11.50 -6.09
N SER A 74 7.66 10.87 -7.08
CA SER A 74 6.40 10.14 -6.89
C SER A 74 6.56 8.98 -5.91
N ARG A 75 7.66 8.23 -5.97
CA ARG A 75 7.99 7.13 -5.05
C ARG A 75 8.20 7.63 -3.62
N LEU A 76 8.95 8.72 -3.45
CA LEU A 76 9.19 9.34 -2.13
C LEU A 76 7.89 9.89 -1.51
N GLY A 77 7.04 10.50 -2.33
CA GLY A 77 5.69 10.94 -1.92
C GLY A 77 4.79 9.76 -1.55
N GLY A 78 4.86 8.69 -2.34
CA GLY A 78 4.21 7.41 -2.09
C GLY A 78 4.58 6.87 -0.72
N TYR A 79 5.87 6.82 -0.37
CA TYR A 79 6.36 6.22 0.89
C TYR A 79 5.71 6.81 2.14
N ARG A 80 5.49 8.13 2.18
CA ARG A 80 4.78 8.78 3.30
C ARG A 80 3.32 8.35 3.38
N ARG A 81 2.65 8.22 2.22
CA ARG A 81 1.26 7.74 2.14
C ARG A 81 1.16 6.27 2.55
N TYR A 82 2.07 5.42 2.05
CA TYR A 82 2.23 4.01 2.44
C TYR A 82 2.33 3.87 3.96
N ARG A 83 3.26 4.59 4.59
CA ARG A 83 3.45 4.56 6.04
C ARG A 83 2.19 4.96 6.80
N ARG A 84 1.48 6.00 6.36
CA ARG A 84 0.24 6.44 7.02
C ARG A 84 -0.85 5.37 6.89
N THR A 85 -1.07 4.84 5.69
CA THR A 85 -2.06 3.77 5.45
C THR A 85 -1.75 2.53 6.28
N THR A 86 -0.48 2.11 6.33
CA THR A 86 -0.07 0.94 7.13
C THR A 86 -0.30 1.17 8.63
N MET A 87 0.06 2.34 9.16
CA MET A 87 -0.20 2.67 10.57
C MET A 87 -1.70 2.69 10.88
N THR A 88 -2.53 3.25 9.99
CA THR A 88 -3.99 3.27 10.16
C THR A 88 -4.57 1.87 10.11
N GLY A 89 -4.15 1.04 9.15
CA GLY A 89 -4.61 -0.35 9.05
C GLY A 89 -4.20 -1.19 10.27
N LEU A 90 -2.98 -1.00 10.77
CA LEU A 90 -2.49 -1.66 11.98
C LEU A 90 -3.28 -1.22 13.23
N ALA A 91 -3.59 0.08 13.35
CA ALA A 91 -4.44 0.57 14.43
C ALA A 91 -5.86 -0.04 14.40
N LEU A 92 -6.45 -0.18 13.22
CA LEU A 92 -7.76 -0.83 13.05
C LEU A 92 -7.72 -2.31 13.47
N LEU A 93 -6.67 -3.04 13.09
CA LEU A 93 -6.49 -4.43 13.50
C LEU A 93 -6.29 -4.57 15.02
N LEU A 94 -5.50 -3.69 15.64
CA LEU A 94 -5.32 -3.71 17.10
C LEU A 94 -6.64 -3.42 17.82
N ALA A 95 -7.42 -2.47 17.34
CA ALA A 95 -8.76 -2.20 17.88
C ALA A 95 -9.67 -3.42 17.73
N ALA A 96 -9.69 -4.05 16.55
CA ALA A 96 -10.45 -5.28 16.32
C ALA A 96 -10.07 -6.39 17.32
N PHE A 97 -8.76 -6.59 17.53
CA PHE A 97 -8.24 -7.58 18.47
C PHE A 97 -8.63 -7.27 19.92
N ALA A 98 -8.60 -6.00 20.31
CA ALA A 98 -9.03 -5.57 21.64
C ALA A 98 -10.52 -5.85 21.88
N PHE A 99 -11.39 -5.56 20.90
CA PHE A 99 -12.81 -5.86 20.99
C PHE A 99 -13.10 -7.35 21.07
N MET A 100 -12.44 -8.17 20.24
CA MET A 100 -12.59 -9.63 20.30
C MET A 100 -12.08 -10.21 21.62
N THR A 101 -10.96 -9.70 22.14
CA THR A 101 -10.40 -10.14 23.43
C THR A 101 -11.33 -9.78 24.59
N LEU A 102 -11.89 -8.56 24.59
CA LEU A 102 -12.89 -8.14 25.56
C LEU A 102 -14.16 -8.98 25.50
N ALA A 103 -14.68 -9.25 24.29
CA ALA A 103 -15.85 -10.10 24.10
C ALA A 103 -15.61 -11.52 24.63
N THR A 104 -14.42 -12.07 24.37
CA THR A 104 -14.02 -13.40 24.86
C THR A 104 -13.87 -13.42 26.38
N GLY A 105 -13.22 -12.43 26.98
CA GLY A 105 -13.11 -12.30 28.44
C GLY A 105 -14.48 -12.17 29.11
N LEU A 106 -15.39 -11.39 28.51
CA LEU A 106 -16.76 -11.25 29.01
C LEU A 106 -17.57 -12.55 28.90
N ARG A 107 -17.32 -13.38 27.87
CA ARG A 107 -17.94 -14.71 27.77
C ARG A 107 -17.50 -15.63 28.90
N VAL A 108 -16.20 -15.70 29.16
CA VAL A 108 -15.62 -16.55 30.22
C VAL A 108 -16.13 -16.17 31.62
N VAL A 109 -16.36 -14.88 31.87
CA VAL A 109 -16.92 -14.40 33.16
C VAL A 109 -18.44 -14.58 33.24
N SER A 110 -19.12 -14.74 32.11
CA SER A 110 -20.58 -14.91 32.04
C SER A 110 -21.07 -16.35 32.13
N GLU A 111 -20.17 -17.31 31.93
CA GLU A 111 -20.38 -18.75 32.18
C GLU A 111 -20.10 -19.09 33.64
#